data_AF-A0AAV8X5C3-F1
#
_entry.id   AF-A0AAV8X5C3-F1
#
_cell.length_a   1.000
_cell.length_b   1.000
_cell.length_c   1.000
_cell.angle_alpha   90.00
_cell.angle_beta   90.00
_cell.angle_gamma   90.00
#
_symmetry.space_group_name_H-M   'P 1'
#
loop_
_entity.id
_entity.type
_entity.pdbx_description
1 polymer ?
#
loop_
_entity_poly.entity_id
_entity_poly.type
_entity_poly.pdbx_seq_one_letter_code
_entity_poly.pdbx_strand_id
1 'polypeptide(L)'
;MPEDSVDIISDEVSDEVNIIPKSMYTSIAAKKYRVPLKFGDRPCQLPLSSLYYAQVSYTSSPVRLEAFHILHQSWAFEIAYNFIRPLINENVKDRIIFHGDDLEGLHAHIDPKCLPKRYGGVHEDYSVDMWFECIKQNDHIIKNLIDLGYKDMEKLKEE
;
A
#
# COMPACT_ATOMS: atom_id res chain seq x y z
N MET A 1 -2.07 -28.56 -16.28
CA MET A 1 -2.91 -28.29 -15.09
C MET A 1 -4.01 -27.37 -15.55
N PRO A 2 -5.28 -27.53 -15.12
CA PRO A 2 -6.39 -26.85 -15.77
C PRO A 2 -6.28 -25.33 -15.57
N GLU A 3 -6.55 -24.59 -16.65
CA GLU A 3 -6.32 -23.15 -16.83
C GLU A 3 -7.39 -22.26 -16.16
N ASP A 4 -8.25 -22.80 -15.32
CA ASP A 4 -9.53 -22.17 -14.95
C ASP A 4 -9.49 -21.34 -13.65
N SER A 5 -8.36 -20.74 -13.25
CA SER A 5 -8.28 -19.97 -11.99
C SER A 5 -7.56 -18.63 -12.04
N VAL A 6 -7.34 -18.06 -13.22
CA VAL A 6 -6.66 -16.75 -13.38
C VAL A 6 -7.64 -15.63 -13.77
N ASP A 7 -8.93 -15.93 -13.89
CA ASP A 7 -9.96 -14.98 -14.37
C ASP A 7 -10.60 -14.09 -13.27
N ILE A 8 -10.04 -14.02 -12.07
CA ILE A 8 -10.63 -13.20 -10.99
C ILE A 8 -10.07 -11.76 -10.96
N ILE A 9 -9.00 -11.46 -11.71
CA ILE A 9 -8.32 -10.16 -11.63
C ILE A 9 -8.45 -9.34 -12.94
N SER A 10 -8.92 -9.93 -14.03
CA SER A 10 -8.93 -9.27 -15.35
C SER A 10 -10.12 -8.35 -15.63
N ASP A 11 -11.27 -8.52 -14.94
CA ASP A 11 -12.54 -7.97 -15.45
C ASP A 11 -13.12 -6.80 -14.62
N GLU A 12 -12.52 -6.41 -13.49
CA GLU A 12 -13.02 -5.30 -12.65
C GLU A 12 -12.05 -4.11 -12.52
N VAL A 13 -10.87 -4.15 -13.15
CA VAL A 13 -9.82 -3.11 -12.99
C VAL A 13 -9.61 -2.25 -14.26
N SER A 14 -10.49 -2.37 -15.26
CA SER A 14 -10.38 -1.64 -16.53
C SER A 14 -11.19 -0.35 -16.63
N ASP A 15 -12.20 -0.10 -15.78
CA ASP A 15 -13.16 1.00 -16.03
C ASP A 15 -13.15 2.19 -15.05
N GLU A 16 -12.32 2.20 -14.00
CA GLU A 16 -12.18 3.41 -13.14
C GLU A 16 -10.74 3.73 -12.72
N VAL A 17 -9.79 3.74 -13.66
CA VAL A 17 -8.60 4.61 -13.49
C VAL A 17 -8.99 6.01 -13.96
N ASN A 18 -9.85 6.65 -13.16
CA ASN A 18 -10.21 8.05 -13.35
C ASN A 18 -8.95 8.87 -13.02
N ILE A 19 -8.13 9.14 -14.04
CA ILE A 19 -6.94 9.99 -13.94
C ILE A 19 -7.41 11.34 -13.42
N ILE A 20 -7.23 11.55 -12.11
CA ILE A 20 -7.56 12.79 -11.44
C ILE A 20 -6.89 13.92 -12.23
N PRO A 21 -7.66 14.87 -12.80
CA PRO A 21 -7.08 15.96 -13.59
C PRO A 21 -6.07 16.74 -12.74
N LYS A 22 -4.95 17.19 -13.32
CA LYS A 22 -3.94 18.00 -12.61
C LYS A 22 -4.54 19.20 -11.85
N SER A 23 -5.64 19.76 -12.33
CA SER A 23 -6.40 20.85 -11.70
C SER A 23 -7.14 20.43 -10.41
N MET A 24 -7.46 19.14 -10.27
CA MET A 24 -8.11 18.57 -9.10
C MET A 24 -7.11 18.38 -7.94
N TYR A 25 -5.83 18.08 -8.22
CA TYR A 25 -4.79 18.04 -7.19
C TYR A 25 -4.65 19.39 -6.48
N THR A 26 -4.62 20.49 -7.23
CA THR A 26 -4.51 21.85 -6.68
C THR A 26 -5.73 22.24 -5.86
N SER A 27 -6.92 21.71 -6.21
CA SER A 27 -8.16 22.01 -5.51
C SER A 27 -8.45 21.06 -4.34
N ILE A 28 -8.04 19.79 -4.36
CA ILE A 28 -8.04 18.89 -3.18
C ILE A 28 -7.03 19.38 -2.16
N ALA A 29 -5.84 19.78 -2.60
CA ALA A 29 -4.86 20.53 -1.81
C ALA A 29 -5.52 21.76 -1.17
N ALA A 30 -5.96 22.74 -1.97
CA ALA A 30 -6.48 24.01 -1.46
C ALA A 30 -7.75 23.88 -0.60
N LYS A 31 -8.62 22.91 -0.87
CA LYS A 31 -9.90 22.74 -0.15
C LYS A 31 -9.77 21.87 1.12
N LYS A 32 -8.71 21.05 1.24
CA LYS A 32 -8.41 20.23 2.43
C LYS A 32 -7.38 20.87 3.37
N TYR A 33 -6.70 21.96 2.98
CA TYR A 33 -5.75 22.70 3.84
C TYR A 33 -6.38 23.71 4.81
N ARG A 34 -7.68 23.60 5.10
CA ARG A 34 -8.31 24.23 6.27
C ARG A 34 -8.46 23.23 7.43
N VAL A 35 -7.45 22.39 7.66
CA VAL A 35 -7.34 21.68 8.93
C VAL A 35 -6.60 22.60 9.89
N PRO A 36 -7.24 23.15 10.94
CA PRO A 36 -6.48 23.78 12.01
C PRO A 36 -5.70 22.65 12.65
N LEU A 37 -4.38 22.63 12.46
CA LEU A 37 -3.45 21.83 13.25
C LEU A 37 -3.54 22.33 14.69
N LYS A 38 -4.54 21.88 15.44
CA LYS A 38 -4.58 21.99 16.90
C LYS A 38 -3.75 20.82 17.43
N PHE A 39 -2.43 20.97 17.28
CA PHE A 39 -1.48 20.12 17.98
C PHE A 39 -1.49 20.58 19.45
N GLY A 40 -1.91 19.69 20.36
CA GLY A 40 -1.89 19.96 21.80
C GLY A 40 -0.51 20.44 22.28
N ASP A 41 -0.48 21.12 23.43
CA ASP A 41 0.49 22.12 23.92
C ASP A 41 1.99 21.75 24.02
N ARG A 42 2.55 20.90 23.15
CA ARG A 42 4.00 20.70 23.03
C ARG A 42 4.44 20.68 21.56
N PRO A 43 5.19 21.68 21.07
CA PRO A 43 5.70 21.66 19.71
C PRO A 43 6.78 20.58 19.59
N CYS A 44 6.49 19.51 18.87
CA CYS A 44 7.52 18.60 18.37
C CYS A 44 8.29 19.35 17.28
N GLN A 45 9.52 19.76 17.57
CA GLN A 45 10.40 20.46 16.63
C GLN A 45 10.95 19.47 15.60
N LEU A 46 10.10 19.00 14.69
CA LEU A 46 10.55 18.30 13.50
C LEU A 46 10.68 19.29 12.35
N PRO A 47 11.73 19.17 11.51
CA PRO A 47 11.94 20.11 10.42
C PRO A 47 10.76 20.02 9.44
N LEU A 48 10.31 21.18 8.94
CA LEU A 48 9.16 21.29 8.03
C LEU A 48 9.28 20.39 6.80
N SER A 49 10.51 20.11 6.35
CA SER A 49 10.80 19.18 5.26
C SER A 49 10.35 17.75 5.56
N SER A 50 10.56 17.24 6.78
CA SER A 50 10.15 15.88 7.16
C SER A 50 8.63 15.73 7.21
N LEU A 51 7.92 16.75 7.69
CA LEU A 51 6.45 16.76 7.67
C LEU A 51 5.90 16.80 6.24
N TYR A 52 6.55 17.54 5.35
CA TYR A 52 6.16 17.62 3.94
C TYR A 52 6.33 16.28 3.20
N TYR A 53 7.46 15.58 3.38
CA TYR A 53 7.66 14.25 2.76
C TYR A 53 6.65 13.21 3.24
N ALA A 54 6.38 13.17 4.55
CA ALA A 54 5.37 12.28 5.11
C ALA A 54 3.99 12.58 4.51
N GLN A 55 3.62 13.86 4.43
CA GLN A 55 2.34 14.27 3.87
C GLN A 55 2.18 13.85 2.41
N VAL A 56 3.16 14.15 1.55
CA VAL A 56 3.13 13.75 0.13
C VAL A 56 3.01 12.24 -0.03
N SER A 57 3.73 11.47 0.79
CA SER A 57 3.70 10.00 0.70
C SER A 57 2.28 9.43 0.93
N TYR A 58 1.52 9.98 1.87
CA TYR A 58 0.16 9.51 2.17
C TYR A 58 -0.93 10.14 1.30
N THR A 59 -0.74 11.35 0.76
CA THR A 59 -1.78 12.06 0.00
C THR A 59 -1.63 11.95 -1.51
N SER A 60 -0.43 11.64 -2.00
CA SER A 60 -0.10 11.68 -3.43
C SER A 60 0.09 10.30 -4.05
N SER A 61 -0.14 9.22 -3.29
CA SER A 61 -0.24 7.88 -3.86
C SER A 61 -1.61 7.70 -4.53
N PRO A 62 -1.69 7.28 -5.81
CA PRO A 62 -2.97 7.01 -6.49
C PRO A 62 -3.65 5.73 -5.98
N VAL A 63 -3.10 5.08 -4.95
CA VAL A 63 -3.66 3.87 -4.34
C VAL A 63 -4.36 4.21 -3.03
N ARG A 64 -5.63 3.80 -2.90
CA ARG A 64 -6.35 3.89 -1.63
C ARG A 64 -5.91 2.75 -0.73
N LEU A 65 -5.09 3.06 0.28
CA LEU A 65 -4.73 2.12 1.34
C LEU A 65 -5.97 1.73 2.14
N GLU A 66 -6.40 0.47 2.11
CA GLU A 66 -7.55 0.01 2.89
C GLU A 66 -7.19 -0.21 4.37
N ALA A 67 -6.20 -1.08 4.64
CA ALA A 67 -5.70 -1.37 5.97
C ALA A 67 -4.23 -1.81 5.95
N PHE A 68 -3.51 -1.56 7.03
CA PHE A 68 -2.19 -2.11 7.32
C PHE A 68 -2.30 -3.10 8.48
N HIS A 69 -2.13 -4.38 8.20
CA HIS A 69 -2.11 -5.43 9.22
C HIS A 69 -0.66 -5.79 9.58
N ILE A 70 -0.29 -5.59 10.84
CA ILE A 70 1.05 -5.88 11.34
C ILE A 70 0.97 -7.12 12.23
N LEU A 71 1.71 -8.15 11.86
CA LEU A 71 1.79 -9.45 12.53
C LEU A 71 3.16 -9.61 13.18
N HIS A 72 3.22 -10.36 14.28
CA HIS A 72 4.43 -10.70 15.02
C HIS A 72 5.32 -9.48 15.32
N GLN A 73 4.72 -8.31 15.60
CA GLN A 73 5.51 -7.13 15.93
C GLN A 73 6.29 -7.34 17.24
N SER A 74 7.55 -6.90 17.26
CA SER A 74 8.35 -6.88 18.47
C SER A 74 8.05 -5.66 19.33
N TRP A 75 8.40 -5.72 20.62
CA TRP A 75 8.33 -4.56 21.53
C TRP A 75 9.11 -3.35 21.00
N ALA A 76 10.20 -3.58 20.27
CA ALA A 76 10.99 -2.51 19.66
C ALA A 76 10.22 -1.80 18.54
N PHE A 77 9.39 -2.53 17.78
CA PHE A 77 8.52 -1.95 16.76
C PHE A 77 7.48 -1.03 17.38
N GLU A 78 6.88 -1.40 18.50
CA GLU A 78 5.89 -0.57 19.20
C GLU A 78 6.50 0.78 19.64
N ILE A 79 7.72 0.75 20.17
CA ILE A 79 8.46 1.96 20.53
C ILE A 79 8.72 2.83 19.30
N ALA A 80 9.22 2.23 18.21
CA ALA A 80 9.46 2.95 16.96
C ALA A 80 8.16 3.55 16.40
N TYR A 81 7.07 2.79 16.42
CA TYR A 81 5.75 3.24 16.01
C TYR A 81 5.28 4.45 16.83
N ASN A 82 5.46 4.44 18.15
CA ASN A 82 5.08 5.56 19.01
C ASN A 82 5.85 6.85 18.69
N PHE A 83 7.09 6.76 18.22
CA PHE A 83 7.86 7.92 17.74
C PHE A 83 7.36 8.46 16.40
N ILE A 84 6.96 7.59 15.46
CA ILE A 84 6.47 8.02 14.13
C ILE A 84 4.97 8.36 14.13
N ARG A 85 4.17 7.79 15.03
CA ARG A 85 2.73 8.00 15.17
C ARG A 85 2.32 9.47 15.09
N PRO A 86 2.96 10.44 15.77
CA PRO A 86 2.59 11.86 15.64
C PRO A 86 2.71 12.44 14.22
N LEU A 87 3.46 11.81 13.31
CA LEU A 87 3.63 12.22 11.92
C LEU A 87 2.60 11.61 10.97
N ILE A 88 1.82 10.65 11.46
CA ILE A 88 0.82 9.94 10.68
C ILE A 88 -0.53 10.64 10.88
N ASN A 89 -1.26 10.87 9.79
CA ASN A 89 -2.61 11.42 9.84
C ASN A 89 -3.57 10.45 10.54
N GLU A 90 -4.60 10.97 11.23
CA GLU A 90 -5.62 10.13 11.91
C GLU A 90 -6.28 9.12 10.96
N ASN A 91 -6.61 9.54 9.72
CA ASN A 91 -7.17 8.64 8.71
C ASN A 91 -6.30 7.42 8.37
N VAL A 92 -4.98 7.53 8.52
CA VAL A 92 -4.03 6.43 8.29
C VAL A 92 -3.81 5.64 9.57
N LYS A 93 -3.77 6.31 10.74
CA LYS A 93 -3.70 5.65 12.04
C LYS A 93 -4.86 4.67 12.25
N ASP A 94 -6.08 5.08 11.91
CA ASP A 94 -7.28 4.25 12.04
C ASP A 94 -7.25 2.99 11.16
N ARG A 95 -6.38 2.98 10.14
CA ARG A 95 -6.20 1.86 9.20
C ARG A 95 -5.05 0.94 9.61
N ILE A 96 -4.25 1.29 10.62
CA ILE A 96 -3.14 0.47 11.10
C ILE A 96 -3.65 -0.42 12.24
N ILE A 97 -3.59 -1.73 12.02
CA ILE A 97 -4.11 -2.75 12.93
C ILE A 97 -2.96 -3.67 13.34
N PHE A 98 -2.73 -3.77 14.64
CA PHE A 98 -1.72 -4.62 15.23
C PHE A 98 -2.36 -5.90 15.75
N HIS A 99 -1.87 -7.04 15.26
CA HIS A 99 -2.39 -8.35 15.64
C HIS A 99 -1.47 -9.10 16.61
N GLY A 100 -0.17 -8.79 16.63
CA GLY A 100 0.77 -9.55 17.46
C GLY A 100 0.84 -11.01 17.00
N ASP A 101 0.61 -11.94 17.93
CA ASP A 101 0.57 -13.37 17.64
C ASP A 101 -0.86 -13.90 17.38
N ASP A 102 -1.87 -13.03 17.38
CA ASP A 102 -3.26 -13.41 17.12
C ASP A 102 -3.57 -13.49 15.62
N LEU A 103 -3.73 -14.71 15.10
CA LEU A 103 -4.14 -14.95 13.71
C LEU A 103 -5.67 -14.96 13.55
N GLU A 104 -6.45 -15.16 14.61
CA GLU A 104 -7.91 -15.13 14.52
C GLU A 104 -8.39 -13.70 14.23
N GLY A 105 -7.80 -12.71 14.89
CA GLY A 105 -8.01 -11.28 14.60
C GLY A 105 -7.66 -10.90 13.17
N LEU A 106 -6.63 -11.52 12.58
CA LEU A 106 -6.29 -11.33 11.16
C LEU A 106 -7.38 -11.89 10.24
N HIS A 107 -7.85 -13.11 10.51
CA HIS A 107 -8.87 -13.79 9.69
C HIS A 107 -10.25 -13.12 9.74
N ALA A 108 -10.52 -12.32 10.77
CA ALA A 108 -11.70 -11.46 10.81
C ALA A 108 -11.65 -10.33 9.75
N HIS A 109 -10.45 -9.97 9.26
CA HIS A 109 -10.25 -8.92 8.26
C HIS A 109 -9.94 -9.46 6.87
N ILE A 110 -9.31 -10.64 6.77
CA ILE A 110 -8.87 -11.24 5.50
C ILE A 110 -9.29 -12.71 5.46
N ASP A 111 -9.98 -13.13 4.39
CA ASP A 111 -10.34 -14.54 4.19
C ASP A 111 -9.06 -15.41 4.15
N PRO A 112 -8.97 -16.48 4.97
CA PRO A 112 -7.85 -17.42 4.93
C PRO A 112 -7.54 -17.99 3.54
N LYS A 113 -8.52 -18.06 2.65
CA LYS A 113 -8.32 -18.48 1.26
C LYS A 113 -7.35 -17.59 0.49
N CYS A 114 -7.21 -16.32 0.86
CA CYS A 114 -6.30 -15.38 0.21
C CYS A 114 -4.90 -15.36 0.83
N LEU A 115 -4.67 -16.13 1.90
CA LEU A 115 -3.44 -16.08 2.68
C LEU A 115 -2.56 -17.33 2.48
N PRO A 116 -1.24 -17.18 2.63
CA PRO A 116 -0.32 -18.30 2.77
C PRO A 116 -0.55 -19.15 4.03
N LYS A 117 -0.16 -20.42 3.98
CA LYS A 117 -0.24 -21.41 5.08
C LYS A 117 0.41 -20.91 6.38
N ARG A 118 1.53 -20.18 6.29
CA ARG A 118 2.21 -19.62 7.47
C ARG A 118 1.37 -18.60 8.26
N TYR A 119 0.34 -18.02 7.64
CA TYR A 119 -0.61 -17.13 8.29
C TYR A 119 -1.98 -17.79 8.49
N GLY A 120 -2.03 -19.13 8.49
CA GLY A 120 -3.26 -19.90 8.67
C GLY A 120 -4.16 -19.96 7.43
N GLY A 121 -3.64 -19.62 6.25
CA GLY A 121 -4.36 -19.71 4.99
C GLY A 121 -4.13 -21.01 4.21
N VAL A 122 -4.47 -21.00 2.92
CA VAL A 122 -4.43 -22.20 2.05
C VAL A 122 -3.28 -22.17 1.04
N HIS A 123 -2.77 -20.98 0.70
CA HIS A 123 -1.75 -20.83 -0.33
C HIS A 123 -0.35 -21.22 0.15
N GLU A 124 0.53 -21.55 -0.78
CA GLU A 124 1.94 -21.76 -0.45
C GLU A 124 2.67 -20.43 -0.31
N ASP A 125 3.84 -20.46 0.32
CA ASP A 125 4.69 -19.29 0.40
C ASP A 125 5.37 -19.08 -0.96
N TYR A 126 5.07 -17.94 -1.56
CA TYR A 126 5.65 -17.53 -2.83
C TYR A 126 6.85 -16.62 -2.59
N SER A 127 7.97 -16.92 -3.23
CA SER A 127 9.12 -16.02 -3.21
C SER A 127 8.83 -14.76 -4.02
N VAL A 128 9.47 -13.67 -3.63
CA VAL A 128 9.42 -12.41 -4.39
C VAL A 128 9.97 -12.62 -5.81
N ASP A 129 11.00 -13.47 -5.95
CA ASP A 129 11.56 -13.83 -7.26
C ASP A 129 10.52 -14.47 -8.17
N MET A 130 9.70 -15.40 -7.64
CA MET A 130 8.65 -16.04 -8.42
C MET A 130 7.62 -15.02 -8.94
N TRP A 131 7.24 -14.05 -8.11
CA TRP A 131 6.34 -12.97 -8.53
C TRP A 131 6.96 -12.10 -9.64
N PHE A 132 8.25 -11.76 -9.52
CA PHE A 132 8.97 -11.02 -10.56
C PHE A 132 9.04 -11.81 -11.88
N GLU A 133 9.35 -13.11 -11.81
CA GLU A 133 9.40 -13.97 -12.99
C GLU A 133 8.02 -14.08 -13.67
N CYS A 134 6.93 -14.17 -12.89
CA CYS A 134 5.57 -14.11 -13.44
C CYS A 134 5.29 -12.79 -14.18
N ILE A 135 5.77 -11.66 -13.66
CA ILE A 135 5.63 -10.36 -14.32
C ILE A 135 6.44 -10.31 -15.62
N LYS A 136 7.69 -10.77 -15.60
CA LYS A 136 8.55 -10.83 -16.79
C LYS A 136 7.94 -11.66 -17.92
N GLN A 137 7.31 -12.77 -17.56
CA GLN A 137 6.65 -13.67 -18.50
C GLN A 137 5.32 -13.12 -19.05
N ASN A 138 4.74 -12.09 -18.42
CA ASN A 138 3.48 -11.50 -18.85
C ASN A 138 3.70 -10.27 -19.73
N ASP A 139 3.75 -10.51 -21.05
CA ASP A 139 3.95 -9.49 -22.07
C ASP A 139 2.96 -8.32 -22.00
N HIS A 140 1.71 -8.60 -21.61
CA HIS A 140 0.68 -7.57 -21.47
C HIS A 140 1.03 -6.59 -20.33
N ILE A 141 1.47 -7.11 -19.18
CA ILE A 141 1.88 -6.27 -18.05
C ILE A 141 3.11 -5.44 -18.43
N ILE A 142 4.13 -6.05 -19.02
CA ILE A 142 5.35 -5.34 -19.43
C ILE A 142 5.03 -4.22 -20.42
N LYS A 143 4.18 -4.50 -21.42
CA LYS A 143 3.75 -3.50 -22.39
C LYS A 143 3.03 -2.32 -21.71
N ASN A 144 2.08 -2.58 -20.81
CA ASN A 144 1.38 -1.52 -20.08
C ASN A 144 2.34 -0.67 -19.25
N LEU A 145 3.36 -1.28 -18.63
CA LEU A 145 4.37 -0.54 -17.87
C LEU A 145 5.23 0.36 -18.78
N ILE A 146 5.60 -0.12 -19.97
CA ILE A 146 6.30 0.68 -20.97
C ILE A 146 5.44 1.86 -21.43
N ASP A 147 4.15 1.63 -21.69
CA ASP A 147 3.18 2.66 -22.09
C ASP A 147 2.99 3.73 -21.00
N LEU A 148 3.12 3.35 -19.72
CA LEU A 148 3.13 4.25 -18.57
C LEU A 148 4.47 5.00 -18.38
N GLY A 149 5.49 4.71 -19.19
CA GLY A 149 6.78 5.39 -19.21
C GLY A 149 7.92 4.67 -18.47
N TYR A 150 7.69 3.46 -17.96
CA TYR A 150 8.74 2.63 -17.34
C TYR A 150 9.56 1.92 -18.41
N LYS A 151 10.40 2.68 -19.14
CA LYS A 151 11.14 2.21 -20.32
C LYS A 151 12.17 1.12 -20.02
N ASP A 152 12.72 1.09 -18.81
CA ASP A 152 13.71 0.07 -18.43
C ASP A 152 13.11 -1.34 -18.30
N MET A 153 11.78 -1.47 -18.29
CA MET A 153 11.11 -2.79 -18.22
C MET A 153 11.34 -3.65 -19.47
N GLU A 154 11.75 -3.05 -20.60
CA GLU A 154 12.10 -3.79 -21.82
C GLU A 154 13.35 -4.68 -21.61
N LYS A 155 14.30 -4.20 -20.81
CA LYS A 155 15.56 -4.92 -20.51
C LYS A 155 15.35 -6.15 -19.65
N LEU A 156 14.24 -6.22 -18.90
CA LEU A 156 13.94 -7.35 -18.01
C LEU A 156 13.63 -8.65 -18.77
N LYS A 157 13.41 -8.59 -20.08
CA LYS A 157 13.28 -9.78 -20.94
C LYS A 157 14.63 -10.32 -21.44
N GLU A 158 15.68 -9.49 -21.38
CA GLU A 158 16.99 -9.80 -21.96
C GLU A 158 17.93 -10.47 -20.93
N GLU A 159 17.60 -10.40 -19.64
CA GLU A 159 18.30 -10.99 -18.50
C GLU A 159 17.61 -12.25 -17.95
#